data_AF-A0A7E5W2V0-F1
#
_entry.id   AF-A0A7E5W2V0-F1
#
_cell.length_a   1.000
_cell.length_b   1.000
_cell.length_c   1.000
_cell.angle_alpha   90.00
_cell.angle_beta   90.00
_cell.angle_gamma   90.00
#
_symmetry.space_group_name_H-M   'P 1'
#
loop_
_entity.id
_entity.type
_entity.pdbx_description
1 polymer ?
#
loop_
_entity_poly.entity_id
_entity_poly.type
_entity_poly.pdbx_seq_one_letter_code
_entity_poly.pdbx_strand_id
1 'polypeptide(L)'
;MAKRFVKSSINWKELEKRVPPEQRGKFFAFKGRAELYFRRMMSNPPQSPKIDWEGYKKIVPVPGLVEKFQKEYEALKIPYPEDKYSSEVSKEWLALQPEIKKYTDEMQAHMDKANAEVKRIEALPKFEDMTLEVFYDVYPEQAMDFVKKPSFWPHTPDEQLGYVDPTQKIEK
;
A
#
# COMPACT_ATOMS: atom_id res chain seq x y z
N MET A 1 31.06 4.84 12.20
CA MET A 1 30.55 3.63 12.90
C MET A 1 29.04 3.60 12.75
N ALA A 2 28.51 2.75 11.88
CA ALA A 2 27.07 2.58 11.75
C ALA A 2 26.54 1.91 13.02
N LYS A 3 25.64 2.58 13.75
CA LYS A 3 25.00 2.02 14.93
C LYS A 3 24.15 0.82 14.50
N ARG A 4 24.29 -0.33 15.18
CA ARG A 4 23.44 -1.52 14.95
C ARG A 4 21.97 -1.11 15.09
N PHE A 5 21.13 -1.50 14.13
CA PHE A 5 19.69 -1.26 14.19
C PHE A 5 19.09 -2.13 15.30
N VAL A 6 18.85 -1.56 16.48
CA VAL A 6 18.37 -2.33 17.66
C VAL A 6 16.86 -2.59 17.60
N LYS A 7 16.09 -1.80 16.83
CA LYS A 7 14.64 -1.92 16.68
C LYS A 7 14.23 -1.53 15.26
N SER A 8 13.30 -2.26 14.66
CA SER A 8 12.67 -1.82 13.42
C SER A 8 11.86 -0.55 13.71
N SER A 9 12.21 0.57 13.07
CA SER A 9 11.46 1.83 13.14
C SER A 9 10.13 1.78 12.38
N ILE A 10 9.86 0.68 11.66
CA ILE A 10 8.72 0.51 10.76
C ILE A 10 7.50 0.04 11.55
N ASN A 11 6.39 0.79 11.46
CA ASN A 11 5.10 0.37 11.99
C ASN A 11 4.36 -0.52 10.97
N TRP A 12 4.65 -1.82 11.03
CA TRP A 12 4.08 -2.81 10.09
C TRP A 12 2.54 -2.88 10.14
N LYS A 13 1.93 -2.61 11.30
CA LYS A 13 0.48 -2.69 11.48
C LYS A 13 -0.27 -1.57 10.77
N GLU A 14 0.30 -0.37 10.75
CA GLU A 14 -0.28 0.77 10.02
C GLU A 14 -0.11 0.62 8.51
N LEU A 15 1.04 0.09 8.08
CA LEU A 15 1.28 -0.22 6.67
C LEU A 15 0.29 -1.26 6.15
N GLU A 16 0.06 -2.34 6.90
CA GLU A 16 -0.87 -3.41 6.51
C GLU A 16 -2.30 -2.90 6.28
N LYS A 17 -2.75 -1.90 7.04
CA LYS A 17 -4.07 -1.26 6.86
C LYS A 17 -4.20 -0.45 5.57
N ARG A 18 -3.09 0.08 5.05
CA ARG A 18 -3.08 0.95 3.87
C ARG A 18 -2.82 0.20 2.56
N VAL A 19 -2.45 -1.09 2.64
CA VAL A 19 -2.13 -1.89 1.46
C VAL A 19 -3.40 -2.37 0.77
N PRO A 20 -3.57 -2.11 -0.55
CA PRO A 20 -4.68 -2.64 -1.33
C PRO A 20 -4.71 -4.17 -1.30
N PRO A 21 -5.90 -4.82 -1.35
CA PRO A 21 -6.03 -6.27 -1.26
C PRO A 21 -5.15 -7.03 -2.26
N GLU A 22 -5.05 -6.52 -3.50
CA GLU A 22 -4.27 -7.10 -4.59
C GLU A 22 -2.75 -7.13 -4.31
N GLN A 23 -2.25 -6.20 -3.50
CA GLN A 23 -0.83 -6.05 -3.23
C GLN A 23 -0.40 -6.70 -1.90
N ARG A 24 -1.36 -7.24 -1.12
CA ARG A 24 -1.07 -7.87 0.19
C ARG A 24 -0.07 -9.01 0.09
N GLY A 25 -0.15 -9.84 -0.96
CA GLY A 25 0.81 -10.95 -1.16
C GLY A 25 2.26 -10.45 -1.27
N LYS A 26 2.49 -9.38 -2.04
CA LYS A 26 3.83 -8.77 -2.18
C LYS A 26 4.29 -8.13 -0.87
N PHE A 27 3.38 -7.48 -0.15
CA PHE A 27 3.67 -6.88 1.16
C PHE A 27 4.09 -7.92 2.20
N PHE A 28 3.37 -9.05 2.32
CA PHE A 28 3.75 -10.12 3.25
C PHE A 28 5.08 -10.77 2.89
N ALA A 29 5.37 -10.96 1.59
CA ALA A 29 6.67 -11.45 1.15
C ALA A 29 7.81 -10.48 1.53
N PHE A 30 7.60 -9.16 1.35
CA PHE A 30 8.56 -8.13 1.75
C PHE A 30 8.78 -8.12 3.27
N LYS A 31 7.68 -8.10 4.05
CA LYS A 31 7.72 -8.14 5.52
C LYS A 31 8.46 -9.37 6.02
N GLY A 32 8.15 -10.56 5.49
CA GLY A 32 8.80 -11.80 5.87
C GLY A 32 10.31 -11.79 5.60
N ARG A 33 10.75 -11.25 4.44
CA ARG A 33 12.19 -11.07 4.16
C ARG A 33 12.83 -10.10 5.14
N ALA A 34 12.22 -8.94 5.38
CA ALA A 34 12.75 -7.92 6.29
C ALA A 34 12.91 -8.45 7.73
N GLU A 35 11.89 -9.14 8.25
CA GLU A 35 11.93 -9.76 9.59
C GLU A 35 12.96 -10.89 9.67
N LEU A 36 13.09 -11.71 8.62
CA LEU A 36 14.12 -12.76 8.55
C LEU A 36 15.53 -12.17 8.61
N TYR A 37 15.81 -11.11 7.85
CA TYR A 37 17.10 -10.42 7.90
C TYR A 37 17.35 -9.80 9.26
N PHE A 38 16.34 -9.17 9.87
CA PHE A 38 16.45 -8.61 11.20
C PHE A 38 16.75 -9.68 12.25
N ARG A 39 16.09 -10.84 12.19
CA ARG A 39 16.35 -11.97 13.09
C ARG A 39 17.77 -12.51 12.93
N ARG A 40 18.27 -12.66 11.70
CA ARG A 40 19.65 -13.07 11.42
C ARG A 40 20.69 -12.05 11.90
N MET A 41 20.39 -10.76 11.76
CA MET A 41 21.23 -9.70 12.31
C MET A 41 21.28 -9.77 13.84
N MET A 42 20.14 -10.07 14.47
CA MET A 42 20.06 -10.17 15.93
C MET A 42 20.75 -11.41 16.49
N SER A 43 20.74 -12.55 15.77
CA SER A 43 21.42 -13.77 16.18
C SER A 43 22.95 -13.64 16.14
N ASN A 44 23.49 -12.73 15.33
CA ASN A 44 24.93 -12.51 15.28
C ASN A 44 25.38 -11.55 16.40
N PRO A 45 26.43 -11.90 17.15
CA PRO A 45 26.97 -11.02 18.19
C PRO A 45 27.54 -9.73 17.56
N PRO A 46 27.44 -8.57 18.26
CA PRO A 46 27.89 -7.28 17.75
C PRO A 46 29.42 -7.13 17.70
N GLN A 47 30.14 -7.98 18.42
CA GLN A 47 31.60 -8.07 18.42
C GLN A 47 31.99 -9.51 18.15
N SER A 48 33.15 -9.71 17.51
CA SER A 48 33.72 -11.06 17.42
C SER A 48 33.92 -11.63 18.84
N PRO A 49 33.74 -12.95 19.03
CA PRO A 49 34.02 -13.58 20.32
C PRO A 49 35.43 -13.24 20.78
N LYS A 50 35.57 -12.79 22.04
CA LYS A 50 36.89 -12.54 22.63
C LYS A 50 37.62 -13.88 22.75
N ILE A 51 38.79 -14.00 22.12
CA ILE A 51 39.64 -15.18 22.21
C ILE A 51 40.43 -15.10 23.52
N ASP A 52 40.45 -16.18 24.30
CA ASP A 52 41.28 -16.29 25.51
C ASP A 52 42.72 -16.69 25.14
N TRP A 53 43.54 -15.69 24.79
CA TRP A 53 44.94 -15.89 24.42
C TRP A 53 45.81 -16.41 25.57
N GLU A 54 45.44 -16.14 26.83
CA GLU A 54 46.19 -16.57 28.02
C GLU A 54 46.03 -18.08 28.28
N GLY A 55 44.85 -18.63 28.00
CA GLY A 55 44.62 -20.08 28.00
C GLY A 55 45.45 -20.81 26.94
N TYR A 56 45.53 -20.25 25.72
CA TYR A 56 46.30 -20.85 24.63
C TYR A 56 47.82 -20.78 24.85
N LYS A 57 48.34 -19.71 25.46
CA LYS A 57 49.77 -19.61 25.81
C LYS A 57 50.24 -20.72 26.76
N LYS A 58 49.36 -21.25 27.61
CA LYS A 58 49.69 -22.33 28.57
C LYS A 58 49.70 -23.72 27.94
N ILE A 59 48.93 -23.92 26.87
CA ILE A 59 48.74 -25.22 26.22
C ILE A 59 49.69 -25.40 25.02
N VAL A 60 49.99 -24.31 24.30
CA VAL A 60 50.81 -24.36 23.09
C VAL A 60 52.30 -24.44 23.46
N PRO A 61 53.02 -25.52 23.07
CA PRO A 61 54.43 -25.70 23.42
C PRO A 61 55.39 -24.80 22.63
N VAL A 62 54.91 -24.18 21.54
CA VAL A 62 55.74 -23.36 20.63
C VAL A 62 55.74 -21.90 21.10
N PRO A 63 56.86 -21.38 21.63
CA PRO A 63 56.97 -20.00 22.08
C PRO A 63 56.83 -19.03 20.89
N GLY A 64 56.02 -17.98 21.06
CA GLY A 64 55.84 -16.90 20.08
C GLY A 64 54.82 -17.16 18.95
N LEU A 65 54.26 -18.36 18.83
CA LEU A 65 53.22 -18.64 17.82
C LEU A 65 51.89 -17.95 18.16
N VAL A 66 51.50 -18.00 19.45
CA VAL A 66 50.25 -17.37 19.94
C VAL A 66 50.31 -15.84 19.82
N GLU A 67 51.48 -15.23 20.02
CA GLU A 67 51.67 -13.78 19.87
C GLU A 67 51.60 -13.31 18.41
N LYS A 68 52.07 -14.13 17.45
CA LYS A 68 51.93 -13.84 16.03
C LYS A 68 50.46 -13.88 15.61
N PHE A 69 49.70 -14.91 16.03
CA PHE A 69 48.27 -15.00 15.75
C PHE A 69 47.45 -13.91 16.41
N GLN A 70 47.81 -13.49 17.62
CA GLN A 70 47.17 -12.35 18.27
C GLN A 70 47.36 -11.07 17.43
N LYS A 71 48.59 -10.78 16.98
CA LYS A 71 48.89 -9.62 16.15
C LYS A 71 48.17 -9.64 14.81
N GLU A 72 48.14 -10.79 14.13
CA GLU A 72 47.45 -10.95 12.85
C GLU A 72 45.92 -10.84 13.00
N TYR A 73 45.35 -11.35 14.09
CA TYR A 73 43.92 -11.26 14.37
C TYR A 73 43.47 -9.83 14.70
N GLU A 74 44.26 -9.09 15.48
CA GLU A 74 44.00 -7.68 15.79
C GLU A 74 44.17 -6.79 14.55
N ALA A 75 45.07 -7.15 13.63
CA ALA A 75 45.24 -6.46 12.35
C ALA A 75 44.10 -6.73 11.35
N LEU A 76 43.38 -7.85 11.49
CA LEU A 76 42.28 -8.24 10.61
C LEU A 76 41.03 -7.41 10.90
N LYS A 77 40.90 -6.26 10.24
CA LYS A 77 39.68 -5.44 10.28
C LYS A 77 38.72 -5.86 9.18
N ILE A 78 37.57 -6.42 9.54
CA ILE A 78 36.52 -6.78 8.58
C ILE A 78 35.92 -5.49 7.98
N PRO A 79 36.00 -5.27 6.66
CA PRO A 79 35.42 -4.10 6.03
C PRO A 79 33.89 -4.15 6.13
N TYR A 80 33.28 -2.99 6.36
CA TYR A 80 31.83 -2.86 6.31
C TYR A 80 31.36 -3.00 4.86
N PRO A 81 30.23 -3.70 4.59
CA PRO A 81 29.72 -3.84 3.24
C PRO A 81 29.41 -2.47 2.60
N GLU A 82 29.74 -2.34 1.32
CA GLU A 82 29.40 -1.14 0.54
C GLU A 82 27.88 -1.04 0.30
N ASP A 83 27.35 0.18 0.37
CA ASP A 83 25.95 0.46 0.07
C ASP A 83 25.78 0.73 -1.43
N LYS A 84 25.14 -0.22 -2.13
CA LYS A 84 24.88 -0.13 -3.58
C LYS A 84 23.46 0.32 -3.91
N TYR A 85 22.51 0.17 -2.99
CA TYR A 85 21.08 0.21 -3.30
C TYR A 85 20.37 1.47 -2.78
N SER A 86 20.96 2.21 -1.83
CA SER A 86 20.36 3.44 -1.30
C SER A 86 20.13 4.52 -2.38
N SER A 87 21.00 4.58 -3.39
CA SER A 87 20.82 5.50 -4.53
C SER A 87 19.61 5.13 -5.39
N GLU A 88 19.38 3.83 -5.63
CA GLU A 88 18.26 3.34 -6.44
C GLU A 88 16.92 3.60 -5.75
N VAL A 89 16.83 3.29 -4.46
CA VAL A 89 15.62 3.56 -3.64
C VAL A 89 15.27 5.04 -3.64
N SER A 90 16.27 5.92 -3.57
CA SER A 90 16.05 7.37 -3.60
C SER A 90 15.49 7.85 -4.94
N LYS A 91 15.91 7.23 -6.06
CA LYS A 91 15.37 7.55 -7.40
C LYS A 91 13.91 7.10 -7.55
N GLU A 92 13.57 5.90 -7.08
CA GLU A 92 12.18 5.41 -7.09
C GLU A 92 11.27 6.31 -6.26
N TRP A 93 11.73 6.76 -5.08
CA TRP A 93 10.98 7.68 -4.24
C TRP A 93 10.70 9.03 -4.95
N LEU A 94 11.69 9.60 -5.63
CA LEU A 94 11.53 10.84 -6.37
C LEU A 94 10.58 10.70 -7.56
N ALA A 95 10.56 9.53 -8.22
CA ALA A 95 9.64 9.24 -9.32
C ALA A 95 8.18 9.13 -8.85
N LEU A 96 7.93 8.56 -7.67
CA LEU A 96 6.59 8.38 -7.09
C LEU A 96 6.01 9.67 -6.48
N GLN A 97 6.86 10.57 -6.00
CA GLN A 97 6.43 11.81 -5.36
C GLN A 97 5.45 12.67 -6.18
N PRO A 98 5.65 12.92 -7.50
CA PRO A 98 4.68 13.65 -8.31
C PRO A 98 3.37 12.89 -8.52
N GLU A 99 3.39 11.57 -8.63
CA GLU A 99 2.18 10.75 -8.80
C GLU A 99 1.29 10.80 -7.55
N ILE A 100 1.91 10.73 -6.36
CA ILE A 100 1.21 10.87 -5.08
C ILE A 100 0.53 12.23 -4.97
N LYS A 101 1.21 13.31 -5.39
CA LYS A 101 0.63 14.65 -5.39
C LYS A 101 -0.58 14.74 -6.32
N LYS A 102 -0.45 14.28 -7.57
CA LYS A 102 -1.55 14.23 -8.54
C LYS A 102 -2.76 13.48 -7.98
N TYR A 103 -2.53 12.29 -7.42
CA TYR A 103 -3.61 11.50 -6.82
C TYR A 103 -4.29 12.24 -5.65
N THR A 104 -3.50 12.91 -4.80
CA THR A 104 -4.05 13.67 -3.67
C THR A 104 -4.93 14.83 -4.15
N ASP A 105 -4.47 15.55 -5.18
CA ASP A 105 -5.22 16.67 -5.77
C ASP A 105 -6.52 16.19 -6.45
N GLU A 106 -6.47 15.06 -7.16
CA GLU A 106 -7.65 14.42 -7.77
C GLU A 106 -8.66 13.97 -6.72
N MET A 107 -8.21 13.33 -5.64
CA MET A 107 -9.08 12.91 -4.55
C MET A 107 -9.69 14.10 -3.81
N GLN A 108 -8.94 15.18 -3.61
CA GLN A 108 -9.49 16.40 -2.99
C GLN A 108 -10.59 17.01 -3.87
N ALA A 109 -10.37 17.12 -5.18
CA ALA A 109 -11.39 17.61 -6.10
C ALA A 109 -12.64 16.71 -6.12
N HIS A 110 -12.47 15.39 -6.00
CA HIS A 110 -13.59 14.45 -5.88
C HIS A 110 -14.34 14.63 -4.56
N MET A 111 -13.64 14.80 -3.44
CA MET A 111 -14.25 15.07 -2.13
C MET A 111 -15.04 16.37 -2.15
N ASP A 112 -14.53 17.43 -2.78
CA ASP A 112 -15.22 18.72 -2.87
C ASP A 112 -16.53 18.60 -3.66
N LYS A 113 -16.52 17.88 -4.78
CA LYS A 113 -17.73 17.57 -5.56
C LYS A 113 -18.73 16.75 -4.76
N ALA A 114 -18.28 15.66 -4.13
CA ALA A 114 -19.13 14.79 -3.33
C ALA A 114 -19.75 15.55 -2.14
N ASN A 115 -18.98 16.41 -1.47
CA ASN A 115 -19.48 17.25 -0.38
C ASN A 115 -20.51 18.29 -0.87
N ALA A 116 -20.33 18.84 -2.08
CA ALA A 116 -21.33 19.73 -2.68
C ALA A 116 -22.64 18.98 -2.98
N GLU A 117 -22.55 17.74 -3.48
CA GLU A 117 -23.73 16.90 -3.71
C GLU A 117 -24.43 16.50 -2.41
N VAL A 118 -23.69 16.13 -1.37
CA VAL A 118 -24.26 15.83 -0.04
C VAL A 118 -25.00 17.04 0.51
N LYS A 119 -24.41 18.24 0.45
CA LYS A 119 -25.08 19.49 0.87
C LYS A 119 -26.33 19.78 0.05
N ARG A 120 -26.30 19.50 -1.26
CA ARG A 120 -27.49 19.63 -2.12
C ARG A 120 -28.60 18.69 -1.65
N ILE A 121 -28.27 17.42 -1.36
CA ILE A 121 -29.24 16.42 -0.90
C ILE A 121 -29.78 16.78 0.49
N GLU A 122 -28.93 17.23 1.41
CA GLU A 122 -29.34 17.66 2.76
C GLU A 122 -30.27 18.89 2.73
N ALA A 123 -30.12 19.75 1.73
CA ALA A 123 -31.01 20.91 1.55
C ALA A 123 -32.39 20.54 0.97
N LEU A 124 -32.54 19.33 0.40
CA LEU A 124 -33.83 18.89 -0.13
C LEU A 124 -34.78 18.51 1.01
N PRO A 125 -36.09 18.76 0.86
CA PRO A 125 -37.08 18.22 1.77
C PRO A 125 -37.02 16.69 1.74
N LYS A 126 -37.50 16.06 2.82
CA LYS A 126 -37.67 14.61 2.86
C LYS A 126 -38.49 14.17 1.65
N PHE A 127 -38.14 13.01 1.11
CA PHE A 127 -38.77 12.48 -0.09
C PHE A 127 -40.29 12.34 0.04
N GLU A 128 -40.80 11.99 1.23
CA GLU A 128 -42.23 11.85 1.51
C GLU A 128 -43.01 13.18 1.40
N ASP A 129 -42.33 14.30 1.66
CA ASP A 129 -42.92 15.64 1.64
C ASP A 129 -42.66 16.37 0.30
N MET A 130 -42.01 15.70 -0.65
CA MET A 130 -41.60 16.30 -1.93
C MET A 130 -42.77 16.27 -2.93
N THR A 131 -43.25 17.43 -3.35
CA THR A 131 -44.27 17.55 -4.40
C THR A 131 -43.68 17.26 -5.79
N LEU A 132 -44.52 16.81 -6.73
CA LEU A 132 -44.11 16.54 -8.12
C LEU A 132 -43.54 17.76 -8.85
N GLU A 133 -44.00 18.97 -8.50
CA GLU A 133 -43.49 20.23 -9.05
C GLU A 133 -42.05 20.51 -8.58
N VAL A 134 -41.80 20.38 -7.27
CA VAL A 134 -40.44 20.48 -6.70
C VAL A 134 -39.52 19.39 -7.27
N PHE A 135 -40.03 18.17 -7.48
CA PHE A 135 -39.26 17.11 -8.13
C PHE A 135 -38.90 17.46 -9.58
N TYR A 136 -39.81 18.08 -10.32
CA TYR A 136 -39.55 18.56 -11.68
C TYR A 136 -38.45 19.63 -11.71
N ASP A 137 -38.45 20.56 -10.76
CA ASP A 137 -37.41 21.61 -10.69
C ASP A 137 -36.03 21.05 -10.29
N VAL A 138 -35.99 20.07 -9.37
CA VAL A 138 -34.72 19.50 -8.86
C VAL A 138 -34.16 18.42 -9.79
N TYR A 139 -35.02 17.63 -10.44
CA TYR A 139 -34.67 16.50 -11.29
C TYR A 139 -35.36 16.53 -12.66
N PRO A 140 -35.13 17.56 -13.48
CA PRO A 140 -35.85 17.76 -14.76
C PRO A 140 -35.62 16.63 -15.77
N GLU A 141 -34.50 15.91 -15.69
CA GLU A 141 -34.23 14.78 -16.59
C GLU A 141 -35.09 13.55 -16.31
N GLN A 142 -35.44 13.33 -15.04
CA GLN A 142 -36.21 12.17 -14.58
C GLN A 142 -37.70 12.50 -14.41
N ALA A 143 -38.04 13.78 -14.36
CA ALA A 143 -39.40 14.22 -14.21
C ALA A 143 -40.23 13.98 -15.49
N MET A 144 -41.53 13.79 -15.27
CA MET A 144 -42.50 13.54 -16.33
C MET A 144 -42.82 14.84 -17.06
N ASP A 145 -42.17 15.07 -18.20
CA ASP A 145 -42.40 16.24 -19.05
C ASP A 145 -43.12 15.83 -20.35
N PHE A 146 -44.45 15.82 -20.34
CA PHE A 146 -45.23 15.46 -21.54
C PHE A 146 -45.11 16.47 -22.70
N VAL A 147 -44.57 17.68 -22.44
CA VAL A 147 -44.42 18.72 -23.47
C VAL A 147 -43.12 18.54 -24.22
N LYS A 148 -41.99 18.33 -23.52
CA LYS A 148 -40.67 18.13 -24.15
C LYS A 148 -40.36 16.67 -24.43
N LYS A 149 -40.88 15.75 -23.62
CA LYS A 149 -40.66 14.29 -23.69
C LYS A 149 -42.04 13.59 -23.71
N PRO A 150 -42.75 13.59 -24.86
CA PRO A 150 -44.12 13.10 -24.95
C PRO A 150 -44.30 11.61 -24.57
N SER A 151 -43.22 10.84 -24.55
CA SER A 151 -43.20 9.47 -24.07
C SER A 151 -42.29 9.32 -22.85
N PHE A 152 -42.89 9.00 -21.70
CA PHE A 152 -42.19 8.79 -20.44
C PHE A 152 -41.80 7.33 -20.19
N TRP A 153 -42.56 6.38 -20.76
CA TRP A 153 -42.36 4.95 -20.58
C TRP A 153 -41.09 4.45 -21.28
N PRO A 154 -40.38 3.47 -20.70
CA PRO A 154 -39.26 2.82 -21.39
C PRO A 154 -39.78 2.21 -22.70
N HIS A 155 -39.27 2.67 -23.83
CA HIS A 155 -39.56 2.02 -25.13
C HIS A 155 -38.70 0.78 -25.34
N THR A 156 -38.55 -0.03 -24.30
CA THR A 156 -37.78 -1.26 -24.40
C THR A 156 -38.61 -2.29 -25.17
N PRO A 157 -37.97 -3.16 -25.98
CA PRO A 157 -38.71 -4.08 -26.86
C PRO A 157 -39.69 -4.99 -26.13
N ASP A 158 -39.41 -5.33 -24.88
CA ASP A 158 -40.20 -6.16 -23.96
C ASP A 158 -41.52 -5.53 -23.52
N GLU A 159 -41.61 -4.20 -23.46
CA GLU A 159 -42.83 -3.49 -23.08
C GLU A 159 -43.76 -3.22 -24.29
N GLN A 160 -43.34 -3.59 -25.51
CA GLN A 160 -44.11 -3.38 -26.74
C GLN A 160 -45.11 -4.52 -27.01
N LEU A 161 -46.29 -4.14 -27.51
CA LEU A 161 -47.33 -5.10 -27.90
C LEU A 161 -46.81 -6.02 -29.02
N GLY A 162 -46.65 -7.31 -28.73
CA GLY A 162 -46.13 -8.31 -29.68
C GLY A 162 -44.67 -8.73 -29.44
N TYR A 163 -44.05 -8.32 -28.34
CA TYR A 163 -42.76 -8.86 -27.94
C TYR A 163 -42.81 -10.38 -27.77
N VAL A 164 -41.79 -11.04 -28.32
CA VAL A 164 -41.54 -12.47 -28.11
C VAL A 164 -40.15 -12.58 -27.50
N ASP A 165 -40.09 -13.10 -26.28
CA ASP A 165 -38.84 -13.26 -25.55
C ASP A 165 -37.88 -14.14 -26.39
N PRO A 166 -36.66 -13.65 -26.70
CA PRO A 166 -35.70 -14.41 -27.49
C PRO A 166 -35.29 -15.74 -26.84
N THR A 167 -35.48 -15.92 -25.53
CA THR A 167 -35.25 -17.21 -24.85
C THR A 167 -36.31 -18.26 -25.21
N GLN A 168 -37.55 -17.85 -25.48
CA GLN A 168 -38.64 -18.75 -25.87
C GLN A 168 -38.53 -19.27 -27.32
N LYS A 169 -37.70 -18.63 -28.16
CA LYS A 169 -37.47 -19.06 -29.55
C LYS A 169 -36.49 -20.23 -29.69
N ILE A 170 -35.76 -20.58 -28.62
CA ILE A 170 -34.70 -21.60 -28.65
C ILE A 170 -35.24 -23.00 -28.32
N GLU A 171 -36.46 -23.11 -27.78
CA GLU A 171 -37.09 -24.38 -27.38
C GLU A 171 -37.92 -25.09 -28.49
N LYS A 172 -37.66 -24.81 -29.77
CA LYS A 172 -38.30 -25.52 -30.90
C LYS A 172 -37.30 -26.06 -31.90
#